data_AF-A0A2V9SFF2-F1
#
_entry.id   AF-A0A2V9SFF2-F1
#
_cell.length_a   1.000
_cell.length_b   1.000
_cell.length_c   1.000
_cell.angle_alpha   90.00
_cell.angle_beta   90.00
_cell.angle_gamma   90.00
#
_symmetry.space_group_name_H-M   'P 1'
#
loop_
_entity.id
_entity.type
_entity.pdbx_description
1 polymer ?
#
loop_
_entity_poly.entity_id
_entity_poly.type
_entity_poly.pdbx_seq_one_letter_code
_entity_poly.pdbx_strand_id
1 'polypeptide(L)'
;MFLVANRRFQAAVEEILRARQLDPVSGLIAADAAWIFYLKRDYDQFLEQARAAVELAPNYLVAQQMLGLAYEKKGDFARALQVLEETRRVDNSVTTLEMLAGTYAAAGRPAEARRVTEEMVQRSRKRYVCAYEVATTYAGLRDRESAFAWLRKSLDERADCSPWIAADPKLDPLRSDPRFQDLLRRLGISVTSSR
;
A
#
# COMPACT_ATOMS: atom_id res chain seq x y z
N MET A 1 14.97 -2.98 -3.27
CA MET A 1 13.83 -2.23 -3.86
C MET A 1 13.99 -1.88 -5.35
N PHE A 2 15.15 -1.43 -5.84
CA PHE A 2 15.33 -1.03 -7.26
C PHE A 2 14.85 -2.05 -8.34
N LEU A 3 14.87 -3.36 -8.05
CA LEU A 3 14.46 -4.42 -8.98
C LEU A 3 12.93 -4.58 -9.14
N VAL A 4 12.16 -4.26 -8.11
CA VAL A 4 10.68 -4.34 -8.14
C VAL A 4 10.11 -3.26 -9.05
N ALA A 5 10.79 -2.12 -9.17
CA ALA A 5 10.34 -0.98 -9.99
C ALA A 5 10.42 -1.31 -11.49
N ASN A 6 11.24 -2.30 -11.85
CA ASN A 6 11.45 -2.79 -13.21
C ASN A 6 10.66 -4.06 -13.55
N ARG A 7 9.61 -4.40 -12.77
CA ARG A 7 8.81 -5.64 -12.93
C ARG A 7 9.62 -6.95 -12.95
N ARG A 8 10.88 -6.94 -12.46
CA ARG A 8 11.70 -8.16 -12.30
C ARG A 8 11.40 -8.81 -10.96
N PHE A 9 10.13 -9.18 -10.76
CA PHE A 9 9.62 -9.74 -9.50
C PHE A 9 10.39 -10.99 -9.07
N GLN A 10 10.75 -11.86 -10.01
CA GLN A 10 11.50 -13.08 -9.71
C GLN A 10 12.89 -12.80 -9.13
N ALA A 11 13.65 -11.89 -9.74
CA ALA A 11 14.95 -11.48 -9.23
C ALA A 11 14.85 -10.74 -7.87
N ALA A 12 13.79 -9.95 -7.67
CA ALA A 12 13.56 -9.29 -6.39
C ALA A 12 13.26 -10.30 -5.26
N VAL A 13 12.50 -11.37 -5.54
CA VAL A 13 12.25 -12.47 -4.60
C VAL A 13 13.56 -13.21 -4.27
N GLU A 14 14.37 -13.55 -5.27
CA GLU A 14 15.63 -14.27 -5.04
C GLU A 14 16.66 -13.48 -4.23
N GLU A 15 16.73 -12.16 -4.43
CA GLU A 15 17.61 -11.27 -3.66
C GLU A 15 17.12 -11.08 -2.22
N ILE A 16 15.80 -10.89 -2.00
CA ILE A 16 15.29 -10.70 -0.63
C ILE A 16 15.36 -11.99 0.20
N LEU A 17 15.17 -13.16 -0.44
CA LEU A 17 15.33 -14.45 0.22
C LEU A 17 16.80 -14.69 0.60
N ARG A 18 17.76 -14.28 -0.23
CA ARG A 18 19.20 -14.30 0.13
C ARG A 18 19.52 -13.33 1.27
N ALA A 19 18.99 -12.10 1.23
CA ALA A 19 19.17 -11.14 2.32
C ALA A 19 18.65 -11.68 3.66
N ARG A 20 17.52 -12.40 3.64
CA ARG A 20 16.96 -13.07 4.83
C ARG A 20 17.80 -14.25 5.32
N GLN A 21 18.52 -14.96 4.44
CA GLN A 21 19.48 -15.98 4.87
C GLN A 21 20.68 -15.36 5.59
N LEU A 22 21.05 -14.12 5.25
CA LEU A 22 22.19 -13.41 5.84
C LEU A 22 21.82 -12.71 7.16
N ASP A 23 20.60 -12.19 7.29
CA ASP A 23 20.08 -11.60 8.53
C ASP A 23 18.63 -12.04 8.78
N PRO A 24 18.42 -13.20 9.45
CA PRO A 24 17.11 -13.82 9.60
C PRO A 24 16.21 -13.14 10.63
N VAL A 25 16.71 -12.21 11.44
CA VAL A 25 15.96 -11.57 12.54
C VAL A 25 15.51 -10.14 12.20
N SER A 26 15.89 -9.61 11.05
CA SER A 26 15.53 -8.25 10.63
C SER A 26 14.07 -8.15 10.20
N GLY A 27 13.25 -7.50 11.04
CA GLY A 27 11.86 -7.15 10.70
C GLY A 27 11.74 -6.28 9.45
N LEU A 28 12.76 -5.48 9.12
CA LEU A 28 12.82 -4.67 7.90
C LEU A 28 12.92 -5.56 6.65
N ILE A 29 13.82 -6.56 6.66
CA ILE A 29 13.99 -7.50 5.52
C ILE A 29 12.72 -8.35 5.35
N ALA A 30 12.11 -8.78 6.46
CA ALA A 30 10.85 -9.51 6.43
C ALA A 30 9.70 -8.66 5.83
N ALA A 31 9.64 -7.37 6.20
CA ALA A 31 8.65 -6.43 5.67
C ALA A 31 8.85 -6.17 4.16
N ASP A 32 10.10 -5.95 3.73
CA ASP A 32 10.43 -5.77 2.32
C ASP A 32 10.10 -7.00 1.48
N ALA A 33 10.29 -8.22 2.03
CA ALA A 33 9.87 -9.46 1.39
C ALA A 33 8.35 -9.52 1.21
N ALA A 34 7.59 -9.14 2.24
CA ALA A 34 6.13 -9.12 2.19
C ALA A 34 5.61 -8.17 1.09
N TRP A 35 6.20 -6.98 0.95
CA TRP A 35 5.84 -6.04 -0.12
C TRP A 35 6.00 -6.61 -1.52
N ILE A 36 6.99 -7.48 -1.76
CA ILE A 36 7.20 -8.11 -3.06
C ILE A 36 6.04 -9.05 -3.40
N PHE A 37 5.60 -9.88 -2.45
CA PHE A 37 4.46 -10.76 -2.64
C PHE A 37 3.15 -9.99 -2.81
N TYR A 38 2.97 -8.90 -2.07
CA TYR A 38 1.85 -7.98 -2.25
C TYR A 38 1.78 -7.43 -3.69
N LEU A 39 2.89 -6.91 -4.22
CA LEU A 39 2.94 -6.35 -5.58
C LEU A 39 2.79 -7.42 -6.66
N LYS A 40 3.21 -8.67 -6.39
CA LYS A 40 2.98 -9.84 -7.24
C LYS A 40 1.54 -10.36 -7.16
N ARG A 41 0.73 -9.88 -6.21
CA ARG A 41 -0.64 -10.36 -5.90
C ARG A 41 -0.68 -11.81 -5.39
N ASP A 42 0.44 -12.31 -4.88
CA ASP A 42 0.50 -13.59 -4.19
C ASP A 42 0.13 -13.37 -2.73
N TYR A 43 -1.18 -13.26 -2.47
CA TYR A 43 -1.68 -12.87 -1.15
C TYR A 43 -1.56 -13.98 -0.10
N ASP A 44 -1.42 -15.24 -0.53
CA ASP A 44 -1.13 -16.35 0.38
C ASP A 44 0.29 -16.22 0.94
N GLN A 45 1.29 -16.04 0.06
CA GLN A 45 2.64 -15.78 0.49
C GLN A 45 2.77 -14.45 1.22
N PHE A 46 2.08 -13.40 0.79
CA PHE A 46 2.09 -12.11 1.49
C PHE A 46 1.63 -12.25 2.95
N LEU A 47 0.53 -12.97 3.19
CA LEU A 47 0.02 -13.20 4.54
C LEU A 47 0.96 -14.08 5.37
N GLU A 48 1.58 -15.10 4.77
CA GLU A 48 2.60 -15.92 5.43
C GLU A 48 3.80 -15.07 5.88
N GLN A 49 4.33 -14.23 4.99
CA GLN A 49 5.46 -13.35 5.32
C GLN A 49 5.10 -12.28 6.34
N ALA A 50 3.90 -11.70 6.26
CA ALA A 50 3.45 -10.69 7.23
C ALA A 50 3.30 -11.28 8.65
N ARG A 51 2.80 -12.51 8.78
CA ARG A 51 2.75 -13.22 10.07
C ARG A 51 4.15 -13.47 10.63
N ALA A 52 5.06 -13.99 9.81
CA ALA A 52 6.44 -14.22 10.22
C ALA A 52 7.13 -12.92 10.68
N ALA A 53 6.87 -11.79 10.01
CA ALA A 53 7.41 -10.50 10.41
C ALA A 53 6.89 -10.05 11.79
N VAL A 54 5.61 -10.29 12.09
CA VAL A 54 5.02 -9.99 13.40
C VAL A 54 5.55 -10.93 14.50
N GLU A 55 5.75 -12.21 14.20
CA GLU A 55 6.34 -13.17 15.15
C GLU A 55 7.78 -12.79 15.53
N LEU A 56 8.57 -12.35 14.55
CA LEU A 56 9.96 -11.92 14.76
C LEU A 56 10.05 -10.59 15.50
N ALA A 57 9.18 -9.64 15.17
CA ALA A 57 9.20 -8.30 15.76
C ALA A 57 7.78 -7.81 16.09
N PRO A 58 7.19 -8.27 17.21
CA PRO A 58 5.78 -7.99 17.56
C PRO A 58 5.46 -6.50 17.70
N ASN A 59 6.46 -5.70 18.11
CA ASN A 59 6.34 -4.25 18.29
C ASN A 59 6.71 -3.45 17.04
N TYR A 60 7.08 -4.11 15.93
CA TYR A 60 7.41 -3.41 14.70
C TYR A 60 6.14 -3.05 13.93
N LEU A 61 5.79 -1.77 13.98
CA LEU A 61 4.52 -1.23 13.45
C LEU A 61 4.30 -1.56 11.96
N VAL A 62 5.36 -1.57 11.16
CA VAL A 62 5.28 -1.90 9.73
C VAL A 62 4.84 -3.35 9.51
N ALA A 63 5.29 -4.29 10.36
CA ALA A 63 4.84 -5.68 10.27
C ALA A 63 3.33 -5.81 10.60
N GLN A 64 2.84 -5.07 11.59
CA GLN A 64 1.42 -5.04 11.94
C GLN A 64 0.57 -4.43 10.81
N GLN A 65 1.03 -3.33 10.21
CA GLN A 65 0.41 -2.71 9.03
C GLN A 65 0.30 -3.71 7.86
N MET A 66 1.38 -4.44 7.57
CA MET A 66 1.40 -5.47 6.53
C MET A 66 0.45 -6.62 6.83
N LEU A 67 0.37 -7.06 8.09
CA LEU A 67 -0.55 -8.11 8.49
C LEU A 67 -2.01 -7.68 8.29
N GLY A 68 -2.35 -6.44 8.67
CA GLY A 68 -3.65 -5.84 8.39
C GLY A 68 -3.98 -5.81 6.90
N LEU A 69 -3.06 -5.31 6.07
CA LEU A 69 -3.23 -5.28 4.61
C LEU A 69 -3.32 -6.69 4.00
N ALA A 70 -2.59 -7.67 4.54
CA ALA A 70 -2.63 -9.04 4.07
C ALA A 70 -4.00 -9.68 4.34
N TYR A 71 -4.57 -9.47 5.53
CA TYR A 71 -5.94 -9.89 5.82
C TYR A 71 -6.96 -9.20 4.91
N GLU A 72 -6.80 -7.89 4.65
CA GLU A 72 -7.65 -7.15 3.69
C GLU A 72 -7.61 -7.81 2.30
N LYS A 73 -6.41 -8.10 1.77
CA LYS A 73 -6.28 -8.72 0.45
C LYS A 73 -6.76 -10.16 0.39
N LYS A 74 -6.83 -10.85 1.54
CA LYS A 74 -7.47 -12.16 1.67
C LYS A 74 -8.98 -12.11 1.89
N GLY A 75 -9.57 -10.90 2.00
CA GLY A 75 -10.99 -10.70 2.23
C GLY A 75 -11.43 -10.89 3.69
N ASP A 76 -10.48 -11.10 4.61
CA ASP A 76 -10.77 -11.18 6.04
C ASP A 76 -10.77 -9.78 6.66
N PHE A 77 -11.82 -9.03 6.33
CA PHE A 77 -11.93 -7.64 6.76
C PHE A 77 -12.06 -7.49 8.27
N ALA A 78 -12.60 -8.49 8.96
CA ALA A 78 -12.74 -8.48 10.41
C ALA A 78 -11.37 -8.47 11.10
N ARG A 79 -10.48 -9.42 10.73
CA ARG A 79 -9.12 -9.45 11.27
C ARG A 79 -8.29 -8.26 10.80
N ALA A 80 -8.44 -7.83 9.55
CA ALA A 80 -7.76 -6.65 9.03
C ALA A 80 -8.06 -5.40 9.87
N LEU A 81 -9.35 -5.12 10.11
CA LEU A 81 -9.77 -3.97 10.91
C LEU A 81 -9.33 -4.08 12.36
N GLN A 82 -9.39 -5.28 12.96
CA GLN A 82 -8.91 -5.48 14.32
C GLN A 82 -7.43 -5.09 14.45
N VAL A 83 -6.56 -5.68 13.61
CA VAL A 83 -5.11 -5.44 13.65
C VAL A 83 -4.81 -3.95 13.39
N LEU A 84 -5.46 -3.35 12.40
CA LEU A 84 -5.18 -1.96 12.03
C LEU A 84 -5.72 -0.95 13.05
N GLU A 85 -6.86 -1.21 13.72
CA GLU A 85 -7.36 -0.35 14.80
C GLU A 85 -6.50 -0.47 16.07
N GLU A 86 -5.99 -1.66 16.39
CA GLU A 86 -4.99 -1.85 17.46
C GLU A 86 -3.69 -1.11 17.12
N THR A 87 -3.21 -1.25 15.88
CA THR A 87 -2.04 -0.53 15.38
C THR A 87 -2.24 0.98 15.49
N ARG A 88 -3.42 1.49 15.11
CA ARG A 88 -3.75 2.93 15.17
C ARG A 88 -3.65 3.51 16.59
N ARG A 89 -3.95 2.72 17.62
CA ARG A 89 -3.87 3.17 19.02
C ARG A 89 -2.42 3.44 19.45
N VAL A 90 -1.47 2.71 18.88
CA VAL A 90 -0.03 2.86 19.15
C VAL A 90 0.62 3.82 18.16
N ASP A 91 0.25 3.70 16.88
CA ASP A 91 0.75 4.50 15.77
C ASP A 91 -0.38 5.07 14.91
N ASN A 92 -0.64 6.34 15.12
CA ASN A 92 -1.62 7.10 14.37
C ASN A 92 -0.99 7.78 13.13
N SER A 93 -0.14 7.06 12.41
CA SER A 93 0.51 7.51 11.17
C SER A 93 -0.47 7.60 10.00
N VAL A 94 -0.06 8.31 8.94
CA VAL A 94 -0.86 8.42 7.70
C VAL A 94 -1.01 7.06 7.04
N THR A 95 0.05 6.24 7.02
CA THR A 95 0.03 4.89 6.45
C THR A 95 -0.96 3.97 7.16
N THR A 96 -1.02 3.99 8.49
CA THR A 96 -2.04 3.21 9.23
C THR A 96 -3.46 3.69 8.90
N LEU A 97 -3.69 5.01 8.78
CA LEU A 97 -4.99 5.55 8.40
C LEU A 97 -5.38 5.20 6.96
N GLU A 98 -4.42 5.21 6.04
CA GLU A 98 -4.61 4.82 4.65
C GLU A 98 -5.10 3.38 4.53
N MET A 99 -4.41 2.45 5.21
CA MET A 99 -4.78 1.04 5.23
C MET A 99 -6.14 0.81 5.89
N LEU A 100 -6.44 1.52 6.98
CA LEU A 100 -7.77 1.49 7.61
C LEU A 100 -8.87 1.96 6.65
N ALA A 101 -8.68 3.12 6.03
CA ALA A 101 -9.66 3.66 5.09
C ALA A 101 -9.88 2.73 3.89
N GLY A 102 -8.80 2.17 3.34
CA GLY A 102 -8.85 1.16 2.28
C GLY A 102 -9.61 -0.10 2.72
N THR A 103 -9.34 -0.59 3.93
CA THR A 103 -10.00 -1.78 4.48
C THR A 103 -11.50 -1.53 4.73
N TYR A 104 -11.87 -0.38 5.30
CA TYR A 104 -13.27 0.01 5.44
C TYR A 104 -13.99 0.07 4.08
N ALA A 105 -13.35 0.64 3.05
CA ALA A 105 -13.94 0.71 1.71
C ALA A 105 -14.13 -0.69 1.12
N ALA A 106 -13.12 -1.57 1.22
CA ALA A 106 -13.18 -2.95 0.75
C ALA A 106 -14.24 -3.79 1.48
N ALA A 107 -14.44 -3.52 2.79
CA ALA A 107 -15.45 -4.16 3.62
C ALA A 107 -16.89 -3.66 3.37
N GLY A 108 -17.11 -2.78 2.39
CA GLY A 108 -18.44 -2.22 2.10
C GLY A 108 -18.89 -1.17 3.14
N ARG A 109 -17.94 -0.51 3.82
CA ARG A 109 -18.18 0.51 4.86
C ARG A 109 -17.70 1.89 4.40
N PRO A 110 -18.35 2.50 3.38
CA PRO A 110 -17.87 3.71 2.74
C PRO A 110 -17.93 4.96 3.63
N ALA A 111 -18.85 5.00 4.60
CA ALA A 111 -18.98 6.12 5.52
C ALA A 111 -17.74 6.22 6.44
N GLU A 112 -17.31 5.09 7.00
CA GLU A 112 -16.12 5.01 7.84
C GLU A 112 -14.84 5.26 7.03
N ALA A 113 -14.75 4.69 5.83
CA ALA A 113 -13.63 4.95 4.93
C ALA A 113 -13.51 6.44 4.57
N ARG A 114 -14.63 7.11 4.28
CA ARG A 114 -14.66 8.55 4.00
C ARG A 114 -14.26 9.37 5.21
N ARG A 115 -14.76 9.04 6.41
CA ARG A 115 -14.37 9.72 7.66
C ARG A 115 -12.87 9.66 7.91
N VAL A 116 -12.25 8.49 7.74
CA VAL A 116 -10.79 8.32 7.92
C VAL A 116 -10.01 9.04 6.81
N THR A 117 -10.49 8.99 5.56
CA THR A 117 -9.89 9.74 4.44
C THR A 117 -9.91 11.25 4.71
N GLU A 118 -11.03 11.79 5.17
CA GLU A 118 -11.17 13.21 5.51
C GLU A 118 -10.24 13.60 6.66
N GLU A 119 -10.02 12.73 7.64
CA GLU A 119 -9.02 12.94 8.69
C GLU A 119 -7.61 13.10 8.10
N MET A 120 -7.22 12.26 7.13
CA MET A 120 -5.94 12.39 6.43
C MET A 120 -5.85 13.73 5.66
N VAL A 121 -6.94 14.13 4.98
CA VAL A 121 -7.02 15.41 4.29
C VAL A 121 -6.87 16.58 5.27
N GLN A 122 -7.53 16.56 6.43
CA GLN A 122 -7.38 17.62 7.43
C GLN A 122 -5.96 17.70 7.98
N ARG A 123 -5.29 16.56 8.18
CA ARG A 123 -3.89 16.52 8.60
C ARG A 123 -2.96 17.13 7.55
N SER A 124 -3.23 16.89 6.26
CA SER A 124 -2.44 17.46 5.15
C SER A 124 -2.42 18.98 5.12
N ARG A 125 -3.42 19.64 5.73
CA ARG A 125 -3.48 21.10 5.86
C ARG A 125 -2.54 21.65 6.94
N LYS A 126 -2.07 20.79 7.86
CA LYS A 126 -1.26 21.18 9.03
C LYS A 126 0.16 20.64 8.97
N ARG A 127 0.37 19.52 8.29
CA ARG A 127 1.68 18.85 8.16
C ARG A 127 1.75 18.09 6.84
N TYR A 128 2.96 17.70 6.47
CA TYR A 128 3.17 16.84 5.31
C TYR A 128 2.39 15.53 5.46
N VAL A 129 1.71 15.16 4.38
CA VAL A 129 0.96 13.92 4.18
C VAL A 129 1.22 13.53 2.73
N CYS A 130 1.66 12.29 2.49
CA CYS A 130 1.89 11.82 1.14
C CYS A 130 0.57 11.83 0.37
N ALA A 131 0.48 12.66 -0.68
CA ALA A 131 -0.75 12.81 -1.47
C ALA A 131 -1.18 11.50 -2.15
N TYR A 132 -0.21 10.63 -2.49
CA TYR A 132 -0.49 9.29 -2.99
C TYR A 132 -1.31 8.43 -2.01
N GLU A 133 -1.00 8.45 -0.72
CA GLU A 133 -1.74 7.69 0.30
C GLU A 133 -3.19 8.18 0.43
N VAL A 134 -3.45 9.47 0.25
CA VAL A 134 -4.83 9.99 0.21
C VAL A 134 -5.53 9.56 -1.07
N ALA A 135 -4.81 9.51 -2.19
CA ALA A 135 -5.39 9.11 -3.46
C ALA A 135 -5.86 7.64 -3.47
N THR A 136 -5.10 6.72 -2.84
CA THR A 136 -5.46 5.30 -2.78
C THR A 136 -6.75 5.07 -2.01
N THR A 137 -7.04 5.86 -0.96
CA THR A 137 -8.29 5.72 -0.21
C THR A 137 -9.49 6.21 -1.03
N TYR A 138 -9.37 7.32 -1.77
CA TYR A 138 -10.40 7.77 -2.71
C TYR A 138 -10.61 6.78 -3.86
N ALA A 139 -9.54 6.12 -4.33
CA ALA A 139 -9.66 5.05 -5.32
C ALA A 139 -10.48 3.87 -4.78
N GLY A 140 -10.23 3.45 -3.53
CA GLY A 140 -11.03 2.43 -2.83
C GLY A 140 -12.50 2.82 -2.66
N LEU A 141 -12.77 4.10 -2.35
CA LEU A 141 -14.11 4.69 -2.29
C LEU A 141 -14.80 4.83 -3.66
N ARG A 142 -14.10 4.54 -4.76
CA ARG A 142 -14.53 4.75 -6.15
C ARG A 142 -14.82 6.22 -6.48
N ASP A 143 -14.27 7.14 -5.70
CA ASP A 143 -14.34 8.58 -5.90
C ASP A 143 -13.21 9.00 -6.86
N ARG A 144 -13.42 8.70 -8.15
CA ARG A 144 -12.37 8.83 -9.18
C ARG A 144 -11.85 10.27 -9.31
N GLU A 145 -12.74 11.25 -9.22
CA GLU A 145 -12.35 12.66 -9.35
C GLU A 145 -11.41 13.08 -8.23
N SER A 146 -11.75 12.75 -6.99
CA SER A 146 -10.88 13.03 -5.84
C SER A 146 -9.57 12.26 -5.93
N ALA A 147 -9.61 10.98 -6.31
CA ALA A 147 -8.41 10.17 -6.46
C ALA A 147 -7.43 10.79 -7.47
N PHE A 148 -7.90 11.21 -8.66
CA PHE A 148 -7.04 11.86 -9.66
C PHE A 148 -6.56 13.26 -9.24
N ALA A 149 -7.36 14.01 -8.49
CA ALA A 149 -6.91 15.28 -7.91
C ALA A 149 -5.69 15.06 -6.98
N TRP A 150 -5.77 14.07 -6.10
CA TRP A 150 -4.69 13.74 -5.17
C TRP A 150 -3.49 13.08 -5.86
N LEU A 151 -3.70 12.23 -6.87
CA LEU A 151 -2.60 11.67 -7.66
C LEU A 151 -1.80 12.78 -8.37
N ARG A 152 -2.48 13.76 -8.99
CA ARG A 152 -1.79 14.90 -9.64
C ARG A 152 -0.99 15.72 -8.63
N LYS A 153 -1.58 16.01 -7.46
CA LYS A 153 -0.87 16.69 -6.36
C LYS A 153 0.41 15.94 -5.98
N SER A 154 0.37 14.61 -5.89
CA SER A 154 1.55 13.79 -5.59
C SER A 154 2.66 13.94 -6.62
N LEU A 155 2.33 14.12 -7.90
CA LEU A 155 3.30 14.36 -8.97
C LEU A 155 3.92 15.75 -8.87
N ASP A 156 3.07 16.76 -8.63
CA ASP A 156 3.49 18.17 -8.56
C ASP A 156 4.43 18.41 -7.37
N GLU A 157 4.18 17.75 -6.24
CA GLU A 157 5.02 17.79 -5.05
C GLU A 157 6.37 17.06 -5.24
N ARG A 158 6.60 16.40 -6.39
CA ARG A 158 7.70 15.44 -6.63
C ARG A 158 7.85 14.48 -5.46
N ALA A 159 6.73 14.12 -4.84
CA ALA A 159 6.75 13.28 -3.67
C ALA A 159 7.13 11.87 -4.11
N ASP A 160 8.40 11.50 -3.91
CA ASP A 160 8.95 10.14 -4.12
C ASP A 160 8.32 9.10 -3.17
N CYS A 161 7.22 9.43 -2.50
CA CYS A 161 6.58 8.59 -1.50
C CYS A 161 5.85 7.37 -2.09
N SER A 162 5.86 7.18 -3.42
CA SER A 162 5.41 5.92 -4.03
C SER A 162 6.19 5.54 -5.30
N PRO A 163 7.28 4.77 -5.16
CA PRO A 163 7.98 4.19 -6.31
C PRO A 163 7.16 3.09 -7.03
N TRP A 164 6.00 2.70 -6.49
CA TRP A 164 5.21 1.55 -6.95
C TRP A 164 3.88 1.93 -7.61
N ILE A 165 3.63 3.21 -7.90
CA ILE A 165 2.35 3.70 -8.43
C ILE A 165 1.81 2.91 -9.64
N ALA A 166 2.70 2.40 -10.50
CA ALA A 166 2.31 1.60 -11.66
C ALA A 166 1.94 0.14 -11.32
N ALA A 167 2.44 -0.39 -10.21
CA ALA A 167 2.31 -1.78 -9.80
C ALA A 167 1.33 -1.99 -8.63
N ASP A 168 1.03 -0.95 -7.84
CA ASP A 168 0.20 -1.08 -6.65
C ASP A 168 -1.23 -1.54 -6.98
N PRO A 169 -1.71 -2.66 -6.41
CA PRO A 169 -3.10 -3.11 -6.52
C PRO A 169 -4.15 -2.11 -6.00
N LYS A 170 -3.82 -1.19 -5.09
CA LYS A 170 -4.76 -0.18 -4.58
C LYS A 170 -5.30 0.75 -5.66
N LEU A 171 -4.57 0.91 -6.77
CA LEU A 171 -4.97 1.73 -7.91
C LEU A 171 -5.68 0.95 -9.01
N ASP A 172 -5.94 -0.35 -8.82
CA ASP A 172 -6.72 -1.17 -9.75
C ASP A 172 -8.05 -0.54 -10.18
N PRO A 173 -8.84 0.11 -9.29
CA PRO A 173 -10.08 0.78 -9.69
C PRO A 173 -9.90 1.91 -10.73
N LEU A 174 -8.69 2.42 -10.90
CA LEU A 174 -8.34 3.51 -11.83
C LEU A 174 -7.60 3.02 -13.07
N ARG A 175 -7.13 1.76 -13.11
CA ARG A 175 -6.22 1.28 -14.18
C ARG A 175 -6.81 1.39 -15.60
N SER A 176 -8.12 1.23 -15.76
CA SER A 176 -8.79 1.34 -17.05
C SER A 176 -9.11 2.77 -17.47
N ASP A 177 -8.96 3.76 -16.57
CA ASP A 177 -9.24 5.17 -16.87
C ASP A 177 -8.09 5.77 -17.72
N PRO A 178 -8.39 6.42 -18.86
CA PRO A 178 -7.36 7.03 -19.70
C PRO A 178 -6.46 8.04 -18.98
N ARG A 179 -6.96 8.71 -17.94
CA ARG A 179 -6.19 9.65 -17.12
C ARG A 179 -5.08 8.95 -16.33
N PHE A 180 -5.30 7.69 -15.92
CA PHE A 180 -4.27 6.90 -15.26
C PHE A 180 -3.15 6.53 -16.23
N GLN A 181 -3.50 6.16 -17.46
CA GLN A 181 -2.52 5.89 -18.50
C GLN A 181 -1.69 7.14 -18.85
N ASP A 182 -2.31 8.32 -18.86
CA ASP A 182 -1.60 9.59 -19.02
C ASP A 182 -0.64 9.89 -17.88
N LEU A 183 -1.09 9.64 -16.64
CA LEU A 183 -0.26 9.80 -15.45
C LEU A 183 0.99 8.93 -15.52
N LEU A 184 0.87 7.64 -15.89
CA LEU A 184 2.02 6.75 -16.02
C LEU A 184 2.99 7.21 -17.12
N ARG A 185 2.49 7.73 -18.26
CA ARG A 185 3.34 8.29 -19.31
C ARG A 185 4.13 9.50 -18.83
N ARG A 186 3.52 10.41 -18.06
CA ARG A 186 4.21 11.58 -17.49
C ARG A 186 5.33 11.20 -16.51
N LEU A 187 5.17 10.06 -15.84
CA LEU A 187 6.18 9.47 -14.95
C LEU A 187 7.29 8.72 -15.71
N GLY A 188 7.24 8.66 -17.05
CA GLY A 188 8.20 7.90 -17.85
C GLY A 188 8.02 6.38 -17.75
N ILE A 189 6.89 5.90 -17.21
CA ILE A 189 6.61 4.48 -17.04
C ILE A 189 5.88 3.98 -18.29
N SER A 190 6.59 3.27 -19.17
CA SER A 190 5.98 2.68 -20.37
C SER A 190 5.07 1.51 -19.98
N VAL A 191 3.78 1.64 -20.27
CA VAL A 191 2.82 0.52 -20.13
C VAL A 191 2.98 -0.38 -21.36
N THR A 192 4.00 -1.23 -21.36
CA THR A 192 4.12 -2.26 -22.39
C THR A 192 3.01 -3.27 -22.15
N SER A 193 2.00 -3.24 -23.02
CA SER A 193 0.98 -4.27 -23.09
C SER A 193 1.68 -5.59 -23.46
N SER A 194 1.93 -6.44 -22.47
CA SER A 194 2.28 -7.84 -22.73
C SER A 194 1.01 -8.50 -23.24
N ARG A 195 0.97 -8.74 -24.56
CA ARG A 195 0.09 -9.72 -25.18
C ARG A 195 0.38 -11.12 -24.63
#